data_AF-A0A1M6QLB8-F1
#
_entry.id   AF-A0A1M6QLB8-F1
#
_cell.length_a   1.000
_cell.length_b   1.000
_cell.length_c   1.000
_cell.angle_alpha   90.00
_cell.angle_beta   90.00
_cell.angle_gamma   90.00
#
_symmetry.space_group_name_H-M   'P 1'
#
loop_
_entity.id
_entity.type
_entity.pdbx_description
1 polymer ?
#
loop_
_entity_poly.entity_id
_entity_poly.type
_entity_poly.pdbx_seq_one_letter_code
_entity_poly.pdbx_strand_id
1 'polypeptide(L)'
;MRTAARTRSQATLTGVSKHYGDRTVLDRVDLTIAPGERVGVIGDNGSGKSTLLRLLAGEEAPDGGEVLVSAPGGTGHLPQTLERVGVATGTVGDAVDAALADLREAEARLRALEASLGTAGPGELDAYGDLLCSFEARGGYEADARVDAGLHGLGLPGLDRERPLRTLSGGERSRLALAGVLAADPELLLLDEPTNDLDDGAVAWLEHRLRTHRGTVVAVTHDRAFLARVTDTVLEVDHDLRRVNRYGDGYDGFLRVRAAARARWIREYAEWKGELARQRRLAENGVAALRAVPRKVDKAGFGHGSFRMRSRAHGAMSRVRQAGERADRLVENPVAPPPVPLRMTASFTADDGAVPPAVLEGVRVGHRLDVPGLTVSPGERVLVTGPNGAGKSTLLRVVAGELEPDAGTVLRSGRIGHLRQEDGAVVPGRTALQAYAAGRPGPAEGYRDELASLGLFRPRESDQPLESLSVGQRRRIELARLTCGVHDLLLLDEPTNHLSPGLVEELEEALTRYTGALVIVTHDRTLRARFSGRRLEMREGRITSDTA
;
A
#
# COMPACT_ATOMS: atom_id res chain seq x y z
N MET A 1 15.22 47.38 -1.09
CA MET A 1 16.20 46.52 -0.40
C MET A 1 15.44 45.58 0.54
N ARG A 2 15.50 44.28 0.24
CA ARG A 2 15.06 43.12 1.04
C ARG A 2 13.57 43.00 1.42
N THR A 3 12.77 42.59 0.44
CA THR A 3 11.55 41.81 0.67
C THR A 3 11.96 40.44 1.22
N ALA A 4 11.35 40.06 2.34
CA ALA A 4 11.58 38.79 3.01
C ALA A 4 11.44 37.61 2.04
N ALA A 5 12.41 36.70 2.08
CA ALA A 5 12.31 35.38 1.46
C ALA A 5 11.12 34.65 2.09
N ARG A 6 9.93 34.79 1.50
CA ARG A 6 8.86 33.81 1.66
C ARG A 6 9.43 32.51 1.13
N THR A 7 9.57 31.52 2.00
CA THR A 7 9.82 30.12 1.63
C THR A 7 8.77 29.77 0.58
N ARG A 8 9.12 29.78 -0.71
CA ARG A 8 8.17 29.48 -1.79
C ARG A 8 7.87 27.98 -1.70
N SER A 9 6.65 27.62 -1.33
CA SER A 9 6.11 26.27 -1.50
C SER A 9 5.76 26.04 -2.97
N GLN A 10 5.99 24.85 -3.50
CA GLN A 10 5.51 24.46 -4.84
C GLN A 10 3.98 24.30 -4.83
N ALA A 11 3.46 23.63 -3.80
CA ALA A 11 2.03 23.44 -3.60
C ALA A 11 1.67 23.53 -2.10
N THR A 12 0.53 24.14 -1.80
CA THR A 12 -0.04 24.21 -0.45
C THR A 12 -1.54 23.93 -0.50
N LEU A 13 -1.98 22.99 0.33
CA LEU A 13 -3.39 22.71 0.63
C LEU A 13 -3.66 23.19 2.05
N THR A 14 -4.71 23.99 2.24
CA THR A 14 -5.13 24.47 3.56
C THR A 14 -6.58 24.09 3.82
N GLY A 15 -6.79 23.21 4.82
CA GLY A 15 -8.11 22.73 5.22
C GLY A 15 -8.92 22.09 4.09
N VAL A 16 -8.28 21.45 3.12
CA VAL A 16 -8.92 20.97 1.89
C VAL A 16 -9.83 19.78 2.15
N SER A 17 -11.09 19.87 1.71
CA SER A 17 -12.05 18.76 1.72
C SER A 17 -12.59 18.48 0.32
N LYS A 18 -12.80 17.21 0.01
CA LYS A 18 -13.38 16.74 -1.25
C LYS A 18 -14.38 15.62 -1.04
N HIS A 19 -15.52 15.73 -1.72
CA HIS A 19 -16.70 14.87 -1.63
C HIS A 19 -17.15 14.47 -3.05
N TYR A 20 -17.68 13.25 -3.17
CA TYR A 20 -18.43 12.82 -4.35
C TYR A 20 -19.78 12.27 -3.88
N GLY A 21 -20.84 13.05 -4.09
CA GLY A 21 -22.13 12.78 -3.46
C GLY A 21 -21.98 12.71 -1.93
N ASP A 22 -22.47 11.62 -1.33
CA ASP A 22 -22.40 11.41 0.12
C ASP A 22 -21.04 10.89 0.62
N ARG A 23 -20.09 10.61 -0.29
CA ARG A 23 -18.78 10.05 0.06
C ARG A 23 -17.74 11.15 0.21
N THR A 24 -17.27 11.37 1.44
CA THR A 24 -16.07 12.17 1.70
C THR A 24 -14.81 11.37 1.32
N VAL A 25 -13.93 11.97 0.53
CA VAL A 25 -12.65 11.37 0.11
C VAL A 25 -11.48 12.01 0.83
N LEU A 26 -11.50 13.34 0.98
CA LEU A 26 -10.53 14.09 1.78
C LEU A 26 -11.29 14.98 2.77
N ASP A 27 -10.84 15.02 4.03
CA ASP A 27 -11.42 15.84 5.11
C ASP A 27 -10.34 16.73 5.75
N ARG A 28 -10.44 18.04 5.50
CA ARG A 28 -9.60 19.11 6.10
C ARG A 28 -8.11 18.79 6.06
N VAL A 29 -7.62 18.52 4.86
CA VAL A 29 -6.22 18.22 4.59
C VAL A 29 -5.39 19.50 4.57
N ASP A 30 -4.38 19.55 5.44
CA ASP A 30 -3.31 20.55 5.41
C ASP A 30 -2.03 19.90 4.91
N LEU A 31 -1.46 20.41 3.82
CA LEU A 31 -0.27 19.85 3.18
C LEU A 31 0.56 20.96 2.54
N THR A 32 1.88 20.87 2.68
CA THR A 32 2.82 21.72 1.94
C THR A 32 3.85 20.83 1.26
N ILE A 33 4.13 21.13 -0.02
CA ILE A 33 5.16 20.48 -0.83
C ILE A 33 6.18 21.56 -1.21
N ALA A 34 7.45 21.33 -0.88
CA ALA A 34 8.52 22.26 -1.22
C ALA A 34 9.04 22.02 -2.65
N PRO A 35 9.58 23.06 -3.32
CA PRO A 35 10.19 22.90 -4.64
C PRO A 35 11.35 21.90 -4.62
N GLY A 36 11.36 21.00 -5.60
CA GLY A 36 12.39 19.96 -5.76
C GLY A 36 12.21 18.72 -4.88
N GLU A 37 11.13 18.63 -4.10
CA GLU A 37 10.79 17.41 -3.35
C GLU A 37 10.39 16.27 -4.29
N ARG A 38 10.75 15.03 -3.90
CA ARG A 38 10.27 13.80 -4.54
C ARG A 38 9.37 13.07 -3.58
N VAL A 39 8.08 13.29 -3.76
CA VAL A 39 7.02 12.84 -2.88
C VAL A 39 6.40 11.55 -3.42
N GLY A 40 6.40 10.50 -2.60
CA GLY A 40 5.64 9.28 -2.84
C GLY A 40 4.29 9.33 -2.13
N VAL A 41 3.19 9.14 -2.84
CA VAL A 41 1.85 9.10 -2.26
C VAL A 41 1.40 7.64 -2.16
N ILE A 42 1.13 7.20 -0.94
CA ILE A 42 0.69 5.85 -0.60
C ILE A 42 -0.66 5.87 0.10
N GLY A 43 -1.31 4.70 0.17
CA GLY A 43 -2.60 4.53 0.85
C GLY A 43 -3.44 3.46 0.17
N ASP A 44 -4.54 3.06 0.79
CA ASP A 44 -5.42 2.03 0.25
C ASP A 44 -6.04 2.43 -1.12
N ASN A 45 -6.51 1.43 -1.86
CA ASN A 45 -7.28 1.69 -3.07
C ASN A 45 -8.57 2.43 -2.72
N GLY A 46 -8.83 3.53 -3.43
CA GLY A 46 -9.97 4.40 -3.14
C GLY A 46 -9.81 5.28 -1.90
N SER A 47 -8.58 5.43 -1.35
CA SER A 47 -8.31 6.38 -0.26
C SER A 47 -8.38 7.84 -0.69
N GLY A 48 -8.19 8.14 -1.98
CA GLY A 48 -8.20 9.49 -2.52
C GLY A 48 -6.89 9.94 -3.17
N LYS A 49 -5.91 9.06 -3.36
CA LYS A 49 -4.59 9.36 -3.98
C LYS A 49 -4.71 10.08 -5.33
N SER A 50 -5.46 9.50 -6.26
CA SER A 50 -5.70 10.12 -7.57
C SER A 50 -6.48 11.43 -7.48
N THR A 51 -7.39 11.57 -6.50
CA THR A 51 -8.10 12.82 -6.26
C THR A 51 -7.15 13.91 -5.74
N LEU A 52 -6.21 13.57 -4.86
CA LEU A 52 -5.16 14.48 -4.40
C LEU A 52 -4.31 15.00 -5.58
N LEU A 53 -3.91 14.12 -6.51
CA LEU A 53 -3.17 14.52 -7.71
C LEU A 53 -4.00 15.44 -8.62
N ARG A 54 -5.28 15.16 -8.83
CA ARG A 54 -6.15 16.01 -9.67
C ARG A 54 -6.40 17.39 -9.05
N LEU A 55 -6.48 17.48 -7.72
CA LEU A 55 -6.52 18.77 -7.02
C LEU A 55 -5.20 19.55 -7.23
N LEU A 56 -4.06 18.89 -7.14
CA LEU A 56 -2.74 19.49 -7.40
C LEU A 56 -2.54 19.87 -8.89
N ALA A 57 -3.14 19.13 -9.81
CA ALA A 57 -3.10 19.42 -11.24
C ALA A 57 -4.04 20.58 -11.63
N GLY A 58 -4.95 20.99 -10.74
CA GLY A 58 -6.00 21.97 -11.05
C GLY A 58 -7.14 21.42 -11.91
N GLU A 59 -7.19 20.11 -12.13
CA GLU A 59 -8.26 19.43 -12.90
C GLU A 59 -9.56 19.31 -12.10
N GLU A 60 -9.46 19.30 -10.77
CA GLU A 60 -10.61 19.33 -9.87
C GLU A 60 -10.47 20.47 -8.87
N ALA A 61 -11.58 21.12 -8.55
CA ALA A 61 -11.65 22.10 -7.47
C ALA A 61 -11.97 21.40 -6.12
N PRO A 62 -11.42 21.90 -5.00
CA PRO A 62 -11.84 21.44 -3.67
C PRO A 62 -13.28 21.89 -3.37
N ASP A 63 -14.01 21.14 -2.55
CA ASP A 63 -15.36 21.57 -2.11
C ASP A 63 -15.29 22.45 -0.84
N GLY A 64 -14.16 22.39 -0.14
CA GLY A 64 -13.83 23.26 0.98
C GLY A 64 -12.32 23.40 1.14
N GLY A 65 -11.87 24.50 1.74
CA GLY A 65 -10.44 24.85 1.84
C GLY A 65 -9.88 25.47 0.56
N GLU A 66 -8.56 25.57 0.48
CA GLU A 66 -7.85 26.21 -0.63
C GLU A 66 -6.67 25.35 -1.10
N VAL A 67 -6.48 25.28 -2.43
CA VAL A 67 -5.33 24.65 -3.09
C VAL A 67 -4.59 25.74 -3.85
N LEU A 68 -3.33 25.98 -3.49
CA LEU A 68 -2.44 26.91 -4.18
C LEU A 68 -1.25 26.15 -4.77
N VAL A 69 -1.10 26.20 -6.08
CA VAL A 69 0.01 25.58 -6.82
C VAL A 69 0.74 26.67 -7.60
N SER A 70 2.06 26.71 -7.48
CA SER A 70 2.93 27.63 -8.21
C SER A 70 3.95 26.80 -8.98
N ALA A 71 3.78 26.70 -10.30
CA ALA A 71 4.67 25.96 -11.19
C ALA A 71 4.82 26.74 -12.52
N PRO A 72 5.52 27.89 -12.53
CA PRO A 72 5.69 28.71 -13.74
C PRO A 72 6.36 27.97 -14.90
N GLY A 73 7.18 26.95 -14.63
CA GLY A 73 7.74 26.04 -15.64
C GLY A 73 6.79 24.95 -16.14
N GLY A 74 5.51 25.00 -15.77
CA GLY A 74 4.46 24.07 -16.20
C GLY A 74 4.25 22.91 -15.22
N THR A 75 3.08 22.28 -15.32
CA THR A 75 2.70 21.08 -14.57
C THR A 75 2.43 19.94 -15.55
N GLY A 76 3.15 18.83 -15.43
CA GLY A 76 2.87 17.62 -16.20
C GLY A 76 2.12 16.62 -15.33
N HIS A 77 0.98 16.14 -15.81
CA HIS A 77 0.16 15.17 -15.10
C HIS A 77 -0.05 13.91 -15.95
N LEU A 78 0.31 12.76 -15.40
CA LEU A 78 -0.01 11.45 -15.95
C LEU A 78 -1.18 10.84 -15.13
N PRO A 79 -2.41 10.80 -15.69
CA PRO A 79 -3.54 10.20 -15.01
C PRO A 79 -3.49 8.67 -15.11
N GLN A 80 -4.12 7.97 -14.14
CA GLN A 80 -4.20 6.51 -14.09
C GLN A 80 -4.87 5.89 -15.34
N THR A 81 -5.77 6.61 -16.01
CA THR A 81 -6.47 6.10 -17.20
C THR A 81 -6.58 7.16 -18.27
N LEU A 82 -5.87 6.95 -19.38
CA LEU A 82 -5.83 7.88 -20.52
C LEU A 82 -7.14 8.00 -21.30
N GLU A 83 -8.10 7.10 -21.10
CA GLU A 83 -9.42 7.18 -21.75
C GLU A 83 -10.18 8.47 -21.38
N ARG A 84 -9.86 9.07 -20.23
CA ARG A 84 -10.40 10.37 -19.81
C ARG A 84 -9.85 11.55 -20.61
N VAL A 85 -8.74 11.36 -21.33
CA VAL A 85 -8.04 12.43 -22.08
C VAL A 85 -8.62 12.58 -23.50
N GLY A 86 -9.66 11.83 -23.89
CA GLY A 86 -10.37 12.07 -25.15
C GLY A 86 -9.58 11.76 -26.43
N VAL A 87 -8.44 11.07 -26.33
CA VAL A 87 -7.46 10.88 -27.42
C VAL A 87 -7.85 9.77 -28.42
N ALA A 88 -9.13 9.62 -28.73
CA ALA A 88 -9.62 8.51 -29.56
C ALA A 88 -9.37 8.68 -31.07
N THR A 89 -9.10 9.92 -31.53
CA THR A 89 -9.13 10.25 -32.98
C THR A 89 -7.83 10.82 -33.55
N GLY A 90 -6.71 10.76 -32.83
CA GLY A 90 -5.40 11.30 -33.28
C GLY A 90 -4.36 10.25 -33.67
N THR A 91 -3.20 10.75 -34.11
CA THR A 91 -1.95 10.02 -34.36
C THR A 91 -1.04 10.05 -33.12
N VAL A 92 0.03 9.25 -33.13
CA VAL A 92 1.08 9.31 -32.11
C VAL A 92 1.72 10.72 -32.07
N GLY A 93 1.93 11.35 -33.22
CA GLY A 93 2.45 12.71 -33.33
C GLY A 93 1.56 13.73 -32.63
N ASP A 94 0.24 13.65 -32.86
CA ASP A 94 -0.74 14.55 -32.21
C ASP A 94 -0.69 14.43 -30.68
N ALA A 95 -0.51 13.20 -30.16
CA ALA A 95 -0.38 12.98 -28.71
C ALA A 95 0.93 13.55 -28.16
N VAL A 96 2.03 13.44 -28.90
CA VAL A 96 3.33 14.03 -28.52
C VAL A 96 3.22 15.56 -28.50
N ASP A 97 2.65 16.16 -29.54
CA ASP A 97 2.50 17.62 -29.62
C ASP A 97 1.54 18.14 -28.54
N ALA A 98 0.48 17.40 -28.21
CA ALA A 98 -0.39 17.73 -27.08
C ALA A 98 0.37 17.68 -25.73
N ALA A 99 1.22 16.68 -25.51
CA ALA A 99 2.04 16.59 -24.30
C ALA A 99 3.11 17.70 -24.21
N LEU A 100 3.57 18.20 -25.37
CA LEU A 100 4.54 19.29 -25.47
C LEU A 100 3.90 20.66 -25.70
N ALA A 101 2.57 20.79 -25.56
CA ALA A 101 1.82 22.00 -25.96
C ALA A 101 2.40 23.29 -25.35
N ASP A 102 2.74 23.29 -24.06
CA ASP A 102 3.35 24.46 -23.40
C ASP A 102 4.69 24.87 -24.01
N LEU A 103 5.51 23.90 -24.43
CA LEU A 103 6.79 24.17 -25.10
C LEU A 103 6.57 24.66 -26.54
N ARG A 104 5.61 24.07 -27.26
CA ARG A 104 5.23 24.51 -28.61
C ARG A 104 4.68 25.93 -28.60
N GLU A 105 3.88 26.27 -27.59
CA GLU A 105 3.37 27.63 -27.40
C GLU A 105 4.50 28.61 -27.06
N ALA A 106 5.40 28.24 -26.15
CA ALA A 106 6.57 29.06 -25.82
C ALA A 106 7.45 29.31 -27.06
N GLU A 107 7.70 28.28 -27.88
CA GLU A 107 8.45 28.40 -29.13
C GLU A 107 7.74 29.33 -30.13
N ALA A 108 6.42 29.18 -30.30
CA ALA A 108 5.63 30.04 -31.18
C ALA A 108 5.66 31.51 -30.73
N ARG A 109 5.56 31.76 -29.42
CA ARG A 109 5.68 33.10 -28.83
C ARG A 109 7.09 33.68 -29.00
N LEU A 110 8.14 32.88 -28.84
CA LEU A 110 9.52 33.29 -29.14
C LEU A 110 9.66 33.75 -30.58
N ARG A 111 9.20 32.95 -31.55
CA ARG A 111 9.23 33.30 -32.97
C ARG A 111 8.45 34.59 -33.29
N ALA A 112 7.33 34.81 -32.60
CA ALA A 112 6.54 36.03 -32.76
C ALA A 112 7.27 37.28 -32.22
N LEU A 113 7.92 37.17 -31.07
CA LEU A 113 8.74 38.25 -30.49
C LEU A 113 9.99 38.50 -31.35
N GLU A 114 10.59 37.45 -31.89
CA GLU A 114 11.74 37.57 -32.79
C GLU A 114 11.43 38.39 -34.05
N ALA A 115 10.21 38.26 -34.57
CA ALA A 115 9.76 39.03 -35.72
C ALA A 115 9.62 40.54 -35.45
N SER A 116 9.43 40.96 -34.19
CA SER A 116 9.30 42.37 -33.79
C SER A 116 10.54 42.95 -33.08
N LEU A 117 11.60 42.15 -32.88
CA LEU A 117 12.85 42.56 -32.19
C LEU A 117 13.47 43.85 -32.75
N GLY A 118 13.39 44.06 -34.07
CA GLY A 118 13.95 45.24 -34.73
C GLY A 118 13.30 46.58 -34.33
N THR A 119 12.09 46.54 -33.76
CA THR A 119 11.34 47.72 -33.29
C THR A 119 10.95 47.62 -31.82
N ALA A 120 11.47 46.63 -31.09
CA ALA A 120 11.02 46.28 -29.75
C ALA A 120 11.40 47.34 -28.70
N GLY A 121 10.47 47.61 -27.78
CA GLY A 121 10.72 48.42 -26.59
C GLY A 121 11.43 47.64 -25.47
N PRO A 122 11.92 48.31 -24.41
CA PRO A 122 12.62 47.65 -23.30
C PRO A 122 11.83 46.50 -22.64
N GLY A 123 10.52 46.67 -22.44
CA GLY A 123 9.69 45.62 -21.82
C GLY A 123 9.45 44.39 -22.73
N GLU A 124 9.48 44.56 -24.05
CA GLU A 124 9.38 43.44 -24.99
C GLU A 124 10.70 42.66 -25.06
N LEU A 125 11.85 43.37 -24.95
CA LEU A 125 13.17 42.76 -24.84
C LEU A 125 13.31 41.95 -23.54
N ASP A 126 12.82 42.48 -22.41
CA ASP A 126 12.80 41.75 -21.13
C ASP A 126 11.91 40.49 -21.22
N ALA A 127 10.70 40.62 -21.79
CA ALA A 127 9.79 39.48 -21.97
C ALA A 127 10.37 38.40 -22.89
N TYR A 128 11.04 38.80 -23.97
CA TYR A 128 11.77 37.88 -24.85
C TYR A 128 12.90 37.16 -24.10
N GLY A 129 13.72 37.91 -23.35
CA GLY A 129 14.82 37.34 -22.57
C GLY A 129 14.36 36.35 -21.51
N ASP A 130 13.29 36.68 -20.77
CA ASP A 130 12.70 35.80 -19.76
C ASP A 130 12.12 34.52 -20.40
N LEU A 131 11.42 34.64 -21.52
CA LEU A 131 10.85 33.50 -22.22
C LEU A 131 11.93 32.60 -22.83
N LEU A 132 12.98 33.19 -23.43
CA LEU A 132 14.10 32.45 -24.00
C LEU A 132 14.83 31.69 -22.90
N CYS A 133 15.15 32.35 -21.78
CA CYS A 133 15.80 31.71 -20.63
C CYS A 133 14.96 30.54 -20.08
N SER A 134 13.63 30.71 -19.98
CA SER A 134 12.72 29.65 -19.54
C SER A 134 12.68 28.48 -20.53
N PHE A 135 12.61 28.77 -21.83
CA PHE A 135 12.57 27.77 -22.90
C PHE A 135 13.87 26.94 -22.96
N GLU A 136 15.03 27.61 -22.86
CA GLU A 136 16.34 26.95 -22.80
C GLU A 136 16.53 26.14 -21.51
N ALA A 137 16.11 26.69 -20.36
CA ALA A 137 16.20 25.98 -19.08
C ALA A 137 15.38 24.68 -19.07
N ARG A 138 14.28 24.65 -19.82
CA ARG A 138 13.44 23.46 -20.03
C ARG A 138 13.93 22.57 -21.17
N GLY A 139 15.03 22.91 -21.86
CA GLY A 139 15.58 22.13 -22.96
C GLY A 139 14.64 22.06 -24.17
N GLY A 140 13.93 23.14 -24.49
CA GLY A 140 12.87 23.15 -25.51
C GLY A 140 13.32 22.64 -26.88
N TYR A 141 14.55 22.95 -27.31
CA TYR A 141 15.11 22.47 -28.58
C TYR A 141 15.36 20.96 -28.62
N GLU A 142 15.55 20.33 -27.45
CA GLU A 142 15.81 18.89 -27.32
C GLU A 142 14.53 18.09 -27.04
N ALA A 143 13.37 18.75 -26.95
CA ALA A 143 12.12 18.12 -26.53
C ALA A 143 11.76 16.89 -27.38
N ASP A 144 11.84 17.00 -28.71
CA ASP A 144 11.59 15.88 -29.62
C ASP A 144 12.58 14.72 -29.42
N ALA A 145 13.87 15.02 -29.24
CA ALA A 145 14.88 14.00 -28.97
C ALA A 145 14.65 13.32 -27.61
N ARG A 146 14.15 14.07 -26.61
CA ARG A 146 13.77 13.51 -25.30
C ARG A 146 12.55 12.61 -25.40
N VAL A 147 11.59 12.91 -26.27
CA VAL A 147 10.46 12.01 -26.54
C VAL A 147 10.97 10.69 -27.10
N ASP A 148 11.84 10.73 -28.12
CA ASP A 148 12.37 9.52 -28.74
C ASP A 148 13.20 8.69 -27.75
N ALA A 149 14.03 9.35 -26.93
CA ALA A 149 14.77 8.69 -25.84
C ALA A 149 13.83 8.10 -24.78
N GLY A 150 12.74 8.79 -24.45
CA GLY A 150 11.71 8.31 -23.53
C GLY A 150 10.96 7.10 -24.06
N LEU A 151 10.54 7.14 -25.32
CA LEU A 151 9.91 6.01 -25.99
C LEU A 151 10.84 4.80 -26.05
N HIS A 152 12.12 5.00 -26.37
CA HIS A 152 13.11 3.93 -26.33
C HIS A 152 13.26 3.32 -24.92
N GLY A 153 13.44 4.17 -23.90
CA GLY A 153 13.59 3.75 -22.51
C GLY A 153 12.37 3.03 -21.94
N LEU A 154 11.18 3.38 -22.40
CA LEU A 154 9.91 2.74 -22.04
C LEU A 154 9.54 1.55 -22.94
N GLY A 155 10.45 1.06 -23.78
CA GLY A 155 10.22 -0.14 -24.59
C GLY A 155 9.32 0.05 -25.81
N LEU A 156 9.23 1.27 -26.35
CA LEU A 156 8.54 1.64 -27.59
C LEU A 156 9.50 2.26 -28.63
N PRO A 157 10.65 1.63 -28.93
CA PRO A 157 11.63 2.23 -29.84
C PRO A 157 11.04 2.39 -31.26
N GLY A 158 11.21 3.59 -31.83
CA GLY A 158 10.82 3.86 -33.22
C GLY A 158 9.31 3.81 -33.47
N LEU A 159 8.49 4.10 -32.46
CA LEU A 159 7.04 4.19 -32.63
C LEU A 159 6.70 5.27 -33.70
N ASP A 160 6.09 4.83 -34.79
CA ASP A 160 5.72 5.69 -35.91
C ASP A 160 4.76 6.81 -35.47
N ARG A 161 5.13 8.07 -35.73
CA ARG A 161 4.34 9.25 -35.38
C ARG A 161 3.02 9.31 -36.14
N GLU A 162 2.94 8.74 -37.34
CA GLU A 162 1.72 8.69 -38.16
C GLU A 162 0.76 7.57 -37.71
N ARG A 163 1.20 6.67 -36.81
CA ARG A 163 0.38 5.54 -36.35
C ARG A 163 -0.88 6.06 -35.63
N PRO A 164 -2.08 5.58 -35.97
CA PRO A 164 -3.29 5.97 -35.26
C PRO A 164 -3.31 5.44 -33.82
N LEU A 165 -3.65 6.29 -32.85
CA LEU A 165 -3.64 5.95 -31.42
C LEU A 165 -4.57 4.80 -31.06
N ARG A 166 -5.69 4.67 -31.77
CA ARG A 166 -6.66 3.56 -31.61
C ARG A 166 -6.06 2.17 -31.88
N THR A 167 -4.90 2.09 -32.53
CA THR A 167 -4.20 0.82 -32.82
C THR A 167 -3.22 0.42 -31.72
N LEU A 168 -2.99 1.30 -30.73
CA LEU A 168 -2.13 1.03 -29.59
C LEU A 168 -2.92 0.30 -28.50
N SER A 169 -2.28 -0.69 -27.88
CA SER A 169 -2.74 -1.29 -26.63
C SER A 169 -2.83 -0.24 -25.51
N GLY A 170 -3.59 -0.53 -24.46
CA GLY A 170 -3.68 0.36 -23.28
C GLY A 170 -2.31 0.69 -22.68
N GLY A 171 -1.44 -0.32 -22.55
CA GLY A 171 -0.07 -0.15 -22.06
C GLY A 171 0.81 0.67 -23.00
N GLU A 172 0.75 0.45 -24.32
CA GLU A 172 1.46 1.31 -25.29
C GLU A 172 1.02 2.78 -25.20
N ARG A 173 -0.29 3.03 -25.06
CA ARG A 173 -0.82 4.40 -24.86
C ARG A 173 -0.30 5.02 -23.56
N SER A 174 -0.32 4.27 -22.47
CA SER A 174 0.19 4.71 -21.16
C SER A 174 1.66 5.12 -21.23
N ARG A 175 2.48 4.29 -21.87
CA ARG A 175 3.92 4.54 -22.05
C ARG A 175 4.20 5.71 -22.98
N LEU A 176 3.41 5.91 -24.04
CA LEU A 176 3.49 7.10 -24.89
C LEU A 176 3.18 8.39 -24.10
N ALA A 177 2.10 8.39 -23.32
CA ALA A 177 1.76 9.55 -22.49
C ALA A 177 2.84 9.84 -21.45
N LEU A 178 3.37 8.81 -20.78
CA LEU A 178 4.48 8.95 -19.84
C LEU A 178 5.73 9.52 -20.53
N ALA A 179 6.08 9.06 -21.74
CA ALA A 179 7.19 9.61 -22.51
C ALA A 179 7.00 11.11 -22.80
N GLY A 180 5.82 11.51 -23.27
CA GLY A 180 5.50 12.90 -23.57
C GLY A 180 5.57 13.81 -22.34
N VAL A 181 4.93 13.40 -21.24
CA VAL A 181 4.93 14.16 -19.97
C VAL A 181 6.35 14.32 -19.41
N LEU A 182 7.19 13.28 -19.48
CA LEU A 182 8.58 13.36 -19.03
C LEU A 182 9.49 14.20 -19.96
N ALA A 183 9.17 14.24 -21.25
CA ALA A 183 9.91 15.01 -22.25
C ALA A 183 9.57 16.51 -22.21
N ALA A 184 8.40 16.89 -21.71
CA ALA A 184 8.02 18.28 -21.47
C ALA A 184 8.84 18.96 -20.35
N ASP A 185 9.54 18.16 -19.54
CA ASP A 185 10.37 18.56 -18.38
C ASP A 185 9.71 19.66 -17.52
N PRO A 186 8.47 19.43 -17.03
CA PRO A 186 7.70 20.43 -16.28
C PRO A 186 8.32 20.73 -14.92
N GLU A 187 8.00 21.86 -14.30
CA GLU A 187 8.48 22.18 -12.95
C GLU A 187 7.82 21.31 -11.86
N LEU A 188 6.56 20.92 -12.07
CA LEU A 188 5.83 20.00 -11.21
C LEU A 188 5.37 18.78 -12.02
N LEU A 189 5.77 17.59 -11.58
CA LEU A 189 5.43 16.33 -12.20
C LEU A 189 4.51 15.52 -11.29
N LEU A 190 3.30 15.24 -11.75
CA LEU A 190 2.27 14.49 -11.03
C LEU A 190 2.04 13.16 -11.75
N LEU A 191 2.33 12.04 -11.10
CA LEU A 191 2.33 10.72 -11.74
C LEU A 191 1.41 9.77 -10.98
N ASP A 192 0.36 9.26 -11.61
CA ASP A 192 -0.54 8.28 -11.00
C ASP A 192 -0.25 6.86 -11.49
N GLU A 193 0.36 6.04 -10.63
CA GLU A 193 0.82 4.68 -10.91
C GLU A 193 1.72 4.53 -12.15
N PRO A 194 2.84 5.30 -12.24
CA PRO A 194 3.67 5.35 -13.44
C PRO A 194 4.46 4.07 -13.74
N THR A 195 4.52 3.13 -12.78
CA THR A 195 5.21 1.84 -12.92
C THR A 195 4.34 0.76 -13.54
N ASN A 196 3.04 1.02 -13.72
CA ASN A 196 2.12 0.03 -14.31
C ASN A 196 2.45 -0.23 -15.78
N ASP A 197 2.29 -1.49 -16.20
CA ASP A 197 2.57 -1.95 -17.57
C ASP A 197 4.02 -1.71 -18.05
N LEU A 198 4.96 -1.47 -17.14
CA LEU A 198 6.39 -1.36 -17.41
C LEU A 198 7.11 -2.66 -17.02
N ASP A 199 8.09 -3.05 -17.84
CA ASP A 199 9.03 -4.11 -17.46
C ASP A 199 10.14 -3.58 -16.52
N ASP A 200 10.93 -4.49 -15.95
CA ASP A 200 11.98 -4.15 -14.98
C ASP A 200 13.01 -3.14 -15.55
N GLY A 201 13.26 -3.18 -16.86
CA GLY A 201 14.18 -2.26 -17.55
C GLY A 201 13.59 -0.87 -17.73
N ALA A 202 12.34 -0.78 -18.18
CA ALA A 202 11.59 0.46 -18.33
C ALA A 202 11.39 1.16 -16.98
N VAL A 203 11.11 0.41 -15.90
CA VAL A 203 11.03 1.00 -14.56
C VAL A 203 12.39 1.53 -14.11
N ALA A 204 13.49 0.81 -14.34
CA ALA A 204 14.83 1.29 -13.98
C ALA A 204 15.20 2.59 -14.73
N TRP A 205 14.82 2.70 -16.01
CA TRP A 205 14.97 3.93 -16.78
C TRP A 205 14.14 5.08 -16.20
N LEU A 206 12.86 4.82 -15.89
CA LEU A 206 11.96 5.80 -15.27
C LEU A 206 12.52 6.30 -13.93
N GLU A 207 12.95 5.39 -13.05
CA GLU A 207 13.56 5.74 -11.77
C GLU A 207 14.78 6.65 -11.95
N HIS A 208 15.63 6.38 -12.94
CA HIS A 208 16.77 7.22 -13.26
C HIS A 208 16.33 8.61 -13.75
N ARG A 209 15.38 8.67 -14.69
CA ARG A 209 14.85 9.93 -15.22
C ARG A 209 14.27 10.80 -14.11
N LEU A 210 13.45 10.24 -13.23
CA LEU A 210 12.83 10.97 -12.11
C LEU A 210 13.84 11.44 -11.06
N ARG A 211 14.90 10.66 -10.80
CA ARG A 211 15.99 11.08 -9.90
C ARG A 211 16.79 12.25 -10.44
N THR A 212 16.93 12.35 -11.77
CA THR A 212 17.64 13.45 -12.44
C THR A 212 16.76 14.66 -12.75
N HIS A 213 15.44 14.55 -12.53
CA HIS A 213 14.51 15.65 -12.77
C HIS A 213 14.79 16.80 -11.79
N ARG A 214 14.79 18.03 -12.30
CA ARG A 214 15.13 19.23 -11.53
C ARG A 214 13.95 19.80 -10.73
N GLY A 215 12.73 19.51 -11.19
CA GLY A 215 11.49 19.96 -10.57
C GLY A 215 11.02 19.08 -9.42
N THR A 216 9.82 19.38 -8.97
CA THR A 216 9.11 18.63 -7.92
C THR A 216 8.42 17.41 -8.54
N VAL A 217 8.54 16.24 -7.91
CA VAL A 217 7.85 15.02 -8.34
C VAL A 217 6.87 14.58 -7.26
N VAL A 218 5.62 14.31 -7.64
CA VAL A 218 4.62 13.68 -6.78
C VAL A 218 4.11 12.44 -7.50
N ALA A 219 4.48 11.27 -7.01
CA ALA A 219 4.13 9.99 -7.63
C ALA A 219 3.25 9.16 -6.70
N VAL A 220 2.06 8.79 -7.14
CA VAL A 220 1.26 7.73 -6.53
C VAL A 220 1.79 6.40 -7.02
N THR A 221 2.18 5.52 -6.11
CA THR A 221 2.59 4.18 -6.49
C THR A 221 2.46 3.20 -5.33
N HIS A 222 2.15 1.96 -5.65
CA HIS A 222 2.28 0.83 -4.73
C HIS A 222 3.63 0.11 -4.82
N ASP A 223 4.51 0.49 -5.75
CA ASP A 223 5.83 -0.13 -5.93
C ASP A 223 6.81 0.34 -4.84
N ARG A 224 7.06 -0.56 -3.89
CA ARG A 224 7.96 -0.33 -2.75
C ARG A 224 9.41 -0.08 -3.17
N ALA A 225 9.89 -0.74 -4.23
CA ALA A 225 11.25 -0.54 -4.72
C ALA A 225 11.40 0.84 -5.37
N PHE A 226 10.38 1.31 -6.09
CA PHE A 226 10.34 2.66 -6.64
C PHE A 226 10.31 3.70 -5.53
N LEU A 227 9.41 3.55 -4.54
CA LEU A 227 9.32 4.46 -3.39
C LEU A 227 10.68 4.58 -2.68
N ALA A 228 11.31 3.44 -2.37
CA ALA A 228 12.59 3.43 -1.68
C ALA A 228 13.74 4.08 -2.47
N ARG A 229 13.72 4.03 -3.81
CA ARG A 229 14.80 4.54 -4.66
C ARG A 229 14.61 5.97 -5.13
N VAL A 230 13.37 6.44 -5.24
CA VAL A 230 13.04 7.73 -5.87
C VAL A 230 12.60 8.78 -4.86
N THR A 231 11.86 8.40 -3.82
CA THR A 231 11.16 9.38 -2.98
C THR A 231 11.94 9.72 -1.70
N ASP A 232 11.96 11.01 -1.37
CA ASP A 232 12.55 11.55 -0.14
C ASP A 232 11.48 11.85 0.93
N THR A 233 10.23 11.95 0.52
CA THR A 233 9.07 12.19 1.36
C THR A 233 7.97 11.20 1.01
N VAL A 234 7.25 10.71 2.02
CA VAL A 234 6.06 9.87 1.82
C VAL A 234 4.83 10.58 2.37
N LEU A 235 3.78 10.66 1.57
CA LEU A 235 2.45 11.07 1.98
C LEU A 235 1.55 9.84 2.06
N GLU A 236 1.01 9.55 3.23
CA GLU A 236 0.01 8.51 3.42
C GLU A 236 -1.39 9.13 3.39
N VAL A 237 -2.18 8.78 2.38
CA VAL A 237 -3.60 9.10 2.32
C VAL A 237 -4.35 8.04 3.12
N ASP A 238 -4.69 8.38 4.35
CA ASP A 238 -5.42 7.53 5.27
C ASP A 238 -6.87 7.39 4.77
N HIS A 239 -7.23 6.18 4.32
CA HIS A 239 -8.55 5.88 3.81
C HIS A 239 -9.64 6.14 4.85
N ASP A 240 -9.36 5.98 6.13
CA ASP A 240 -10.41 6.00 7.13
C ASP A 240 -10.60 7.35 7.80
N LEU A 241 -9.48 8.01 8.12
CA LEU A 241 -9.48 9.36 8.65
C LEU A 241 -9.72 10.40 7.54
N ARG A 242 -9.61 9.99 6.26
CA ARG A 242 -9.71 10.85 5.08
C ARG A 242 -8.68 11.99 5.13
N ARG A 243 -7.54 11.75 5.79
CA ARG A 243 -6.47 12.71 6.03
C ARG A 243 -5.20 12.31 5.29
N VAL A 244 -4.29 13.26 5.15
CA VAL A 244 -2.96 13.01 4.57
C VAL A 244 -1.92 13.21 5.67
N ASN A 245 -1.17 12.15 5.96
CA ASN A 245 -0.04 12.19 6.89
C ASN A 245 1.26 12.30 6.12
N ARG A 246 2.19 13.13 6.59
CA ARG A 246 3.50 13.34 5.95
C ARG A 246 4.62 12.69 6.77
N TYR A 247 5.52 12.01 6.07
CA TYR A 247 6.69 11.34 6.62
C TYR A 247 7.94 11.75 5.84
N GLY A 248 9.00 12.15 6.54
CA GLY A 248 10.31 12.42 5.96
C GLY A 248 11.22 11.18 5.92
N ASP A 249 12.44 11.36 5.40
CA ASP A 249 13.48 10.34 5.23
C ASP A 249 13.07 9.16 4.31
N GLY A 250 12.26 9.44 3.30
CA GLY A 250 11.81 8.50 2.29
C GLY A 250 10.96 7.35 2.84
N TYR A 251 10.87 6.28 2.05
CA TYR A 251 10.07 5.11 2.40
C TYR A 251 10.58 4.38 3.66
N ASP A 252 11.90 4.29 3.85
CA ASP A 252 12.48 3.68 5.05
C ASP A 252 12.16 4.49 6.32
N GLY A 253 12.13 5.82 6.21
CA GLY A 253 11.67 6.72 7.27
C GLY A 253 10.25 6.43 7.71
N PHE A 254 9.33 6.32 6.74
CA PHE A 254 7.95 5.91 6.99
C PHE A 254 7.86 4.57 7.73
N LEU A 255 8.60 3.55 7.30
CA LEU A 255 8.62 2.25 7.97
C LEU A 255 9.12 2.32 9.42
N ARG A 256 10.19 3.11 9.67
CA ARG A 256 10.70 3.33 11.04
C ARG A 256 9.67 4.01 11.93
N VAL A 257 8.98 5.04 11.44
CA VAL A 257 7.94 5.75 12.20
C VAL A 257 6.79 4.81 12.54
N ARG A 258 6.34 3.98 11.59
CA ARG A 258 5.26 3.02 11.82
C ARG A 258 5.66 1.94 12.83
N ALA A 259 6.87 1.39 12.72
CA ALA A 259 7.40 0.43 13.67
C ALA A 259 7.52 1.02 15.09
N ALA A 260 7.99 2.26 15.21
CA ALA A 260 8.08 2.95 16.50
C ALA A 260 6.70 3.25 17.11
N ALA A 261 5.71 3.65 16.29
CA ALA A 261 4.33 3.84 16.73
C ALA A 261 3.73 2.54 17.26
N ARG A 262 3.91 1.43 16.53
CA ARG A 262 3.47 0.09 16.96
C ARG A 262 4.14 -0.34 18.26
N ALA A 263 5.45 -0.13 18.40
CA ALA A 263 6.19 -0.46 19.62
C ALA A 263 5.73 0.37 20.83
N ARG A 264 5.40 1.65 20.64
CA ARG A 264 4.78 2.49 21.69
C ARG A 264 3.43 1.93 22.12
N TRP A 265 2.55 1.63 21.17
CA TRP A 265 1.23 1.06 21.46
C TRP A 265 1.33 -0.27 22.23
N ILE A 266 2.22 -1.17 21.82
CA ILE A 266 2.46 -2.44 22.54
C ILE A 266 2.88 -2.18 23.99
N ARG A 267 3.79 -1.23 24.23
CA ARG A 267 4.23 -0.87 25.59
C ARG A 267 3.11 -0.27 26.42
N GLU A 268 2.39 0.72 25.88
CA GLU A 268 1.26 1.37 26.55
C GLU A 268 0.17 0.35 26.96
N TYR A 269 -0.14 -0.59 26.06
CA TYR A 269 -1.09 -1.66 26.35
C TYR A 269 -0.58 -2.62 27.44
N ALA A 270 0.71 -2.99 27.40
CA ALA A 270 1.32 -3.84 28.41
C ALA A 270 1.37 -3.17 29.79
N GLU A 271 1.70 -1.87 29.83
CA GLU A 271 1.70 -1.04 31.03
C GLU A 271 0.29 -0.92 31.62
N TRP A 272 -0.71 -0.61 30.79
CA TRP A 272 -2.12 -0.57 31.20
C TRP A 272 -2.58 -1.92 31.79
N LYS A 273 -2.28 -3.03 31.11
CA LYS A 273 -2.64 -4.38 31.58
C LYS A 273 -1.94 -4.72 32.91
N GLY A 274 -0.67 -4.36 33.04
CA GLY A 274 0.12 -4.56 34.26
C GLY A 274 -0.41 -3.72 35.43
N GLU A 275 -0.75 -2.46 35.18
CA GLU A 275 -1.35 -1.54 36.14
C GLU A 275 -2.71 -2.07 36.62
N LEU A 276 -3.60 -2.42 35.70
CA LEU A 276 -4.92 -2.97 36.02
C LEU A 276 -4.80 -4.22 36.89
N ALA A 277 -3.91 -5.14 36.51
CA ALA A 277 -3.66 -6.36 37.29
C ALA A 277 -3.08 -6.04 38.67
N ARG A 278 -2.20 -5.04 38.80
CA ARG A 278 -1.65 -4.59 40.09
C ARG A 278 -2.72 -3.99 40.99
N GLN A 279 -3.57 -3.10 40.47
CA GLN A 279 -4.64 -2.47 41.25
C GLN A 279 -5.68 -3.49 41.72
N ARG A 280 -6.06 -4.45 40.86
CA ARG A 280 -6.94 -5.57 41.24
C ARG A 280 -6.33 -6.41 42.38
N ARG A 281 -5.07 -6.83 42.24
CA ARG A 281 -4.36 -7.56 43.31
C ARG A 281 -4.27 -6.78 44.62
N LEU A 282 -4.02 -5.47 44.57
CA LEU A 282 -3.96 -4.63 45.78
C LEU A 282 -5.32 -4.52 46.47
N ALA A 283 -6.41 -4.40 45.69
CA ALA A 283 -7.76 -4.40 46.21
C ALA A 283 -8.10 -5.76 46.85
N GLU A 284 -7.86 -6.87 46.14
CA GLU A 284 -8.11 -8.24 46.61
C GLU A 284 -7.32 -8.59 47.88
N ASN A 285 -6.00 -8.40 47.86
CA ASN A 285 -5.13 -8.69 49.00
C ASN A 285 -5.46 -7.80 50.20
N GLY A 286 -5.82 -6.54 49.97
CA GLY A 286 -6.23 -5.65 51.05
C GLY A 286 -7.59 -6.03 51.63
N VAL A 287 -8.55 -6.50 50.83
CA VAL A 287 -9.81 -7.08 51.33
C VAL A 287 -9.53 -8.33 52.16
N ALA A 288 -8.66 -9.23 51.69
CA ALA A 288 -8.29 -10.44 52.42
C ALA A 288 -7.60 -10.10 53.76
N ALA A 289 -6.65 -9.16 53.77
CA ALA A 289 -5.99 -8.70 54.98
C ALA A 289 -6.95 -8.04 55.97
N LEU A 290 -7.92 -7.24 55.50
CA LEU A 290 -8.97 -6.65 56.34
C LEU A 290 -9.88 -7.70 56.97
N ARG A 291 -10.20 -8.78 56.24
CA ARG A 291 -10.97 -9.92 56.76
C ARG A 291 -10.19 -10.72 57.82
N ALA A 292 -8.86 -10.76 57.72
CA ALA A 292 -8.00 -11.48 58.66
C ALA A 292 -7.70 -10.70 59.96
N VAL A 293 -8.03 -9.40 60.07
CA VAL A 293 -7.87 -8.65 61.31
C VAL A 293 -8.92 -9.11 62.34
N PRO A 294 -8.52 -9.64 63.51
CA PRO A 294 -9.47 -10.07 64.53
C PRO A 294 -10.32 -8.90 65.03
N ARG A 295 -11.65 -9.04 65.05
CA ARG A 295 -12.58 -7.99 65.51
C ARG A 295 -12.57 -7.79 67.03
N LYS A 296 -12.06 -8.76 67.79
CA LYS A 296 -11.84 -8.72 69.25
C LYS A 296 -10.57 -9.47 69.58
N VAL A 297 -9.73 -8.88 70.44
CA VAL A 297 -8.58 -9.55 71.04
C VAL A 297 -8.69 -9.30 72.54
N ASP A 298 -8.77 -10.36 73.34
CA ASP A 298 -8.70 -10.22 74.80
C ASP A 298 -7.24 -9.96 75.18
N LYS A 299 -7.00 -8.82 75.81
CA LYS A 299 -5.68 -8.46 76.32
C LYS A 299 -5.67 -8.80 77.81
N ALA A 300 -4.86 -9.78 78.22
CA ALA A 300 -4.67 -10.06 79.63
C ALA A 300 -4.06 -8.83 80.33
N GLY A 301 -4.77 -8.26 81.32
CA GLY A 301 -4.23 -7.25 82.23
C GLY A 301 -4.96 -5.91 82.37
N PHE A 302 -6.11 -5.68 81.74
CA PHE A 302 -6.91 -4.45 81.98
C PHE A 302 -8.36 -4.78 82.33
N GLY A 303 -8.77 -4.41 83.56
CA GLY A 303 -10.14 -4.55 84.06
C GLY A 303 -11.12 -3.63 83.32
N HIS A 304 -12.32 -4.16 83.08
CA HIS A 304 -13.54 -3.50 82.60
C HIS A 304 -13.37 -2.22 81.75
N GLY A 305 -12.85 -2.39 80.53
CA GLY A 305 -12.88 -1.37 79.49
C GLY A 305 -12.34 -1.90 78.17
N SER A 306 -13.19 -2.03 77.15
CA SER A 306 -12.80 -2.56 75.84
C SER A 306 -11.82 -1.63 75.13
N PHE A 307 -10.54 -2.00 75.09
CA PHE A 307 -9.51 -1.21 74.39
C PHE A 307 -9.61 -1.44 72.87
N ARG A 308 -10.15 -0.47 72.11
CA ARG A 308 -10.02 -0.45 70.64
C ARG A 308 -8.62 0.03 70.28
N MET A 309 -7.78 -0.86 69.77
CA MET A 309 -6.54 -0.46 69.11
C MET A 309 -6.88 0.56 68.00
N ARG A 310 -6.22 1.73 67.96
CA ARG A 310 -6.35 2.68 66.83
C ARG A 310 -6.07 1.89 65.56
N SER A 311 -7.13 1.58 64.81
CA SER A 311 -7.07 0.47 63.88
C SER A 311 -6.17 0.84 62.71
N ARG A 312 -5.12 0.05 62.47
CA ARG A 312 -4.41 0.04 61.19
C ARG A 312 -5.36 -0.28 60.01
N ALA A 313 -6.60 -0.67 60.29
CA ALA A 313 -7.68 -0.94 59.36
C ALA A 313 -8.24 0.30 58.65
N HIS A 314 -8.29 1.50 59.27
CA HIS A 314 -8.86 2.68 58.60
C HIS A 314 -8.04 3.12 57.38
N GLY A 315 -6.71 3.13 57.51
CA GLY A 315 -5.80 3.40 56.40
C GLY A 315 -5.80 2.27 55.35
N ALA A 316 -5.97 1.02 55.78
CA ALA A 316 -6.04 -0.12 54.88
C ALA A 316 -7.33 -0.14 54.04
N MET A 317 -8.49 0.16 54.64
CA MET A 317 -9.77 0.30 53.93
C MET A 317 -9.72 1.42 52.88
N SER A 318 -9.15 2.58 53.23
CA SER A 318 -8.99 3.67 52.28
C SER A 318 -8.09 3.28 51.10
N ARG A 319 -7.00 2.55 51.34
CA ARG A 319 -6.11 2.05 50.27
C ARG A 319 -6.79 1.04 49.36
N VAL A 320 -7.57 0.11 49.92
CA VAL A 320 -8.36 -0.86 49.14
C VAL A 320 -9.38 -0.16 48.25
N ARG A 321 -10.14 0.78 48.82
CA ARG A 321 -11.12 1.58 48.06
C ARG A 321 -10.44 2.36 46.93
N GLN A 322 -9.33 3.03 47.22
CA GLN A 322 -8.57 3.77 46.20
C GLN A 322 -7.98 2.85 45.11
N ALA A 323 -7.57 1.62 45.46
CA ALA A 323 -7.09 0.65 44.48
C ALA A 323 -8.25 0.16 43.59
N GLY A 324 -9.43 -0.10 44.15
CA GLY A 324 -10.66 -0.40 43.41
C GLY A 324 -11.03 0.73 42.45
N GLU A 325 -11.15 1.97 42.95
CA GLU A 325 -11.48 3.15 42.14
C GLU A 325 -10.46 3.45 41.03
N ARG A 326 -9.19 3.06 41.21
CA ARG A 326 -8.18 3.15 40.14
C ARG A 326 -8.35 2.03 39.12
N ALA A 327 -8.66 0.80 39.55
CA ALA A 327 -8.96 -0.30 38.66
C ALA A 327 -10.21 0.00 37.80
N ASP A 328 -11.26 0.57 38.41
CA ASP A 328 -12.49 0.93 37.72
C ASP A 328 -12.22 2.00 36.64
N ARG A 329 -11.46 3.05 36.97
CA ARG A 329 -11.05 4.08 35.98
C ARG A 329 -10.25 3.53 34.80
N LEU A 330 -9.39 2.53 35.04
CA LEU A 330 -8.62 1.86 33.98
C LEU A 330 -9.50 0.98 33.08
N VAL A 331 -10.61 0.45 33.62
CA VAL A 331 -11.62 -0.29 32.84
C VAL A 331 -12.49 0.66 32.04
N GLU A 332 -12.83 1.83 32.58
CA GLU A 332 -13.59 2.88 31.89
C GLU A 332 -12.82 3.51 30.72
N ASN A 333 -11.48 3.60 30.83
CA ASN A 333 -10.60 4.16 29.80
C ASN A 333 -9.56 3.11 29.37
N PRO A 334 -9.96 2.07 28.64
CA PRO A 334 -9.05 1.01 28.25
C PRO A 334 -8.09 1.50 27.17
N VAL A 335 -6.84 1.07 27.26
CA VAL A 335 -5.94 1.10 26.10
C VAL A 335 -6.35 -0.05 25.19
N ALA A 336 -6.68 0.24 23.93
CA ALA A 336 -7.06 -0.79 22.96
C ALA A 336 -5.91 -1.80 22.77
N PRO A 337 -6.18 -3.10 22.62
CA PRO A 337 -5.14 -4.07 22.30
C PRO A 337 -4.52 -3.77 20.94
N PRO A 338 -3.18 -3.84 20.81
CA PRO A 338 -2.55 -3.73 19.50
C PRO A 338 -2.94 -4.93 18.61
N PRO A 339 -3.07 -4.74 17.28
CA PRO A 339 -3.35 -5.83 16.36
C PRO A 339 -2.33 -6.97 16.47
N VAL A 340 -2.85 -8.19 16.45
CA VAL A 340 -2.06 -9.41 16.38
C VAL A 340 -1.39 -9.46 15.01
N PRO A 341 -0.04 -9.52 14.94
CA PRO A 341 0.64 -9.58 13.66
C PRO A 341 0.25 -10.86 12.92
N LEU A 342 0.19 -10.78 11.60
CA LEU A 342 -0.14 -11.92 10.74
C LEU A 342 0.76 -13.11 11.03
N ARG A 343 0.16 -14.29 11.15
CA ARG A 343 0.87 -15.56 11.33
C ARG A 343 0.23 -16.61 10.44
N MET A 344 1.08 -17.31 9.70
CA MET A 344 0.69 -18.50 8.93
C MET A 344 1.24 -19.72 9.66
N THR A 345 0.44 -20.77 9.77
CA THR A 345 0.78 -21.96 10.55
C THR A 345 0.78 -23.19 9.64
N ALA A 346 1.78 -24.08 9.79
CA ALA A 346 1.83 -25.39 9.14
C ALA A 346 1.77 -26.52 10.19
N SER A 347 1.35 -27.73 9.79
CA SER A 347 1.23 -28.85 10.74
C SER A 347 2.54 -29.56 11.02
N PHE A 348 3.57 -29.33 10.20
CA PHE A 348 4.90 -29.92 10.30
C PHE A 348 6.01 -28.87 10.13
N THR A 349 7.22 -29.26 10.50
CA THR A 349 8.45 -28.55 10.15
C THR A 349 9.15 -29.26 8.99
N ALA A 350 9.99 -28.54 8.23
CA ALA A 350 10.62 -29.05 7.01
C ALA A 350 11.40 -30.38 7.19
N ASP A 351 11.85 -30.69 8.42
CA ASP A 351 12.67 -31.86 8.76
C ASP A 351 11.87 -33.12 9.17
N ASP A 352 10.53 -33.09 9.20
CA ASP A 352 9.72 -34.18 9.76
C ASP A 352 9.55 -35.42 8.84
N GLY A 353 10.32 -35.55 7.76
CA GLY A 353 10.14 -36.64 6.78
C GLY A 353 8.74 -36.64 6.14
N ALA A 354 8.11 -35.47 6.09
CA ALA A 354 6.73 -35.29 5.64
C ALA A 354 6.58 -35.64 4.15
N VAL A 355 5.38 -36.10 3.77
CA VAL A 355 5.04 -36.39 2.37
C VAL A 355 5.03 -35.06 1.58
N PRO A 356 5.57 -35.01 0.36
CA PRO A 356 5.47 -33.83 -0.48
C PRO A 356 4.02 -33.35 -0.61
N PRO A 357 3.71 -32.09 -0.26
CA PRO A 357 2.34 -31.59 -0.32
C PRO A 357 1.78 -31.52 -1.74
N ALA A 358 2.64 -31.44 -2.77
CA ALA A 358 2.23 -31.48 -4.16
C ALA A 358 3.24 -32.22 -5.05
N VAL A 359 2.74 -33.17 -5.85
CA VAL A 359 3.51 -33.86 -6.91
C VAL A 359 2.67 -33.86 -8.19
N LEU A 360 3.23 -33.35 -9.27
CA LEU A 360 2.63 -33.30 -10.60
C LEU A 360 3.45 -34.17 -11.54
N GLU A 361 2.79 -35.07 -12.26
CA GLU A 361 3.42 -35.94 -13.26
C GLU A 361 2.65 -35.85 -14.59
N GLY A 362 3.32 -35.37 -15.64
CA GLY A 362 2.77 -35.29 -17.00
C GLY A 362 1.50 -34.44 -17.13
N VAL A 363 1.35 -33.40 -16.32
CA VAL A 363 0.13 -32.60 -16.20
C VAL A 363 -0.08 -31.71 -17.41
N ARG A 364 -1.28 -31.78 -18.03
CA ARG A 364 -1.69 -30.87 -19.10
C ARG A 364 -3.09 -30.29 -18.89
N VAL A 365 -3.26 -29.03 -19.27
CA VAL A 365 -4.56 -28.32 -19.28
C VAL A 365 -4.69 -27.54 -20.58
N GLY A 366 -5.32 -28.14 -21.59
CA GLY A 366 -5.46 -27.58 -22.93
C GLY A 366 -4.14 -27.06 -23.47
N HIS A 367 -4.13 -25.81 -23.93
CA HIS A 367 -2.92 -25.07 -24.32
C HIS A 367 -2.37 -24.17 -23.19
N ARG A 368 -2.96 -24.21 -21.99
CA ARG A 368 -2.68 -23.27 -20.90
C ARG A 368 -1.59 -23.76 -19.95
N LEU A 369 -1.36 -25.07 -19.88
CA LEU A 369 -0.39 -25.69 -18.99
C LEU A 369 0.11 -27.03 -19.57
N ASP A 370 1.41 -27.24 -19.58
CA ASP A 370 2.11 -28.46 -19.98
C ASP A 370 3.36 -28.63 -19.08
N VAL A 371 3.19 -29.38 -17.98
CA VAL A 371 4.20 -29.55 -16.93
C VAL A 371 4.58 -31.04 -16.84
N PRO A 372 5.78 -31.43 -17.32
CA PRO A 372 6.18 -32.84 -17.38
C PRO A 372 6.41 -33.44 -15.99
N GLY A 373 6.91 -32.64 -15.04
CA GLY A 373 7.09 -33.04 -13.65
C GLY A 373 7.33 -31.83 -12.75
N LEU A 374 6.68 -31.78 -11.60
CA LEU A 374 6.95 -30.79 -10.55
C LEU A 374 6.65 -31.38 -9.18
N THR A 375 7.65 -31.39 -8.31
CA THR A 375 7.50 -31.76 -6.90
C THR A 375 7.75 -30.54 -6.04
N VAL A 376 6.84 -30.29 -5.09
CA VAL A 376 7.02 -29.32 -4.00
C VAL A 376 7.21 -30.11 -2.72
N SER A 377 8.39 -29.98 -2.13
CA SER A 377 8.83 -30.68 -0.93
C SER A 377 8.32 -29.97 0.33
N PRO A 378 8.23 -30.67 1.48
CA PRO A 378 7.89 -30.04 2.75
C PRO A 378 8.84 -28.88 3.08
N GLY A 379 8.30 -27.71 3.44
CA GLY A 379 9.09 -26.51 3.75
C GLY A 379 9.79 -25.85 2.55
N GLU A 380 9.63 -26.40 1.34
CA GLU A 380 10.21 -25.83 0.13
C GLU A 380 9.53 -24.48 -0.19
N ARG A 381 10.34 -23.50 -0.56
CA ARG A 381 9.88 -22.18 -1.02
C ARG A 381 10.16 -22.08 -2.51
N VAL A 382 9.11 -21.92 -3.30
CA VAL A 382 9.14 -21.82 -4.76
C VAL A 382 8.57 -20.47 -5.21
N LEU A 383 9.36 -19.69 -5.93
CA LEU A 383 8.91 -18.48 -6.60
C LEU A 383 8.66 -18.79 -8.08
N VAL A 384 7.45 -18.56 -8.54
CA VAL A 384 7.06 -18.73 -9.95
C VAL A 384 6.98 -17.37 -10.63
N THR A 385 7.75 -17.19 -11.69
CA THR A 385 7.83 -15.96 -12.49
C THR A 385 7.50 -16.23 -13.96
N GLY A 386 7.15 -15.19 -14.71
CA GLY A 386 6.82 -15.31 -16.13
C GLY A 386 5.89 -14.18 -16.59
N PRO A 387 5.73 -13.96 -17.90
CA PRO A 387 4.82 -12.94 -18.44
C PRO A 387 3.35 -13.24 -18.10
N ASN A 388 2.47 -12.26 -18.34
CA ASN A 388 1.03 -12.47 -18.26
C ASN A 388 0.59 -13.53 -19.28
N GLY A 389 -0.31 -14.43 -18.88
CA GLY A 389 -0.72 -15.56 -19.71
C GLY A 389 0.25 -16.74 -19.76
N ALA A 390 1.37 -16.70 -19.02
CA ALA A 390 2.34 -17.82 -18.98
C ALA A 390 1.83 -19.13 -18.33
N GLY A 391 0.61 -19.15 -17.78
CA GLY A 391 0.03 -20.31 -17.12
C GLY A 391 0.26 -20.39 -15.60
N LYS A 392 0.79 -19.33 -14.97
CA LYS A 392 1.11 -19.27 -13.53
C LYS A 392 -0.12 -19.55 -12.64
N SER A 393 -1.19 -18.78 -12.80
CA SER A 393 -2.44 -18.97 -12.04
C SER A 393 -3.10 -20.32 -12.36
N THR A 394 -2.97 -20.81 -13.61
CA THR A 394 -3.46 -22.14 -14.01
C THR A 394 -2.72 -23.24 -13.23
N LEU A 395 -1.39 -23.15 -13.11
CA LEU A 395 -0.60 -24.07 -12.31
C LEU A 395 -1.09 -24.08 -10.86
N LEU A 396 -1.21 -22.92 -10.22
CA LEU A 396 -1.66 -22.81 -8.83
C LEU A 396 -3.06 -23.41 -8.64
N ARG A 397 -4.00 -23.16 -9.55
CA ARG A 397 -5.35 -23.75 -9.49
C ARG A 397 -5.35 -25.27 -9.62
N VAL A 398 -4.47 -25.82 -10.47
CA VAL A 398 -4.28 -27.27 -10.58
C VAL A 398 -3.70 -27.81 -9.28
N VAL A 399 -2.67 -27.20 -8.71
CA VAL A 399 -2.11 -27.63 -7.42
C VAL A 399 -3.15 -27.55 -6.31
N ALA A 400 -3.97 -26.50 -6.27
CA ALA A 400 -5.05 -26.30 -5.30
C ALA A 400 -6.21 -27.31 -5.42
N GLY A 401 -6.33 -28.02 -6.55
CA GLY A 401 -7.47 -28.90 -6.82
C GLY A 401 -8.73 -28.16 -7.29
N GLU A 402 -8.58 -26.91 -7.74
CA GLU A 402 -9.67 -26.08 -8.26
C GLU A 402 -9.85 -26.25 -9.78
N LEU A 403 -8.89 -26.89 -10.43
CA LEU A 403 -8.89 -27.18 -11.84
C LEU A 403 -8.33 -28.60 -12.06
N GLU A 404 -9.17 -29.47 -12.62
CA GLU A 404 -8.75 -30.81 -13.00
C GLU A 404 -7.92 -30.77 -14.29
N PRO A 405 -6.81 -31.51 -14.38
CA PRO A 405 -6.03 -31.60 -15.59
C PRO A 405 -6.68 -32.53 -16.63
N ASP A 406 -6.44 -32.24 -17.91
CA ASP A 406 -6.92 -33.06 -19.02
C ASP A 406 -6.07 -34.35 -19.17
N ALA A 407 -4.82 -34.32 -18.71
CA ALA A 407 -3.90 -35.45 -18.69
C ALA A 407 -2.90 -35.33 -17.54
N GLY A 408 -2.31 -36.45 -17.13
CA GLY A 408 -1.35 -36.53 -16.03
C GLY A 408 -2.01 -36.77 -14.66
N THR A 409 -1.19 -36.80 -13.61
CA THR A 409 -1.63 -37.01 -12.24
C THR A 409 -1.16 -35.89 -11.32
N VAL A 410 -1.98 -35.55 -10.34
CA VAL A 410 -1.66 -34.56 -9.30
C VAL A 410 -1.93 -35.18 -7.95
N LEU A 411 -0.86 -35.47 -7.20
CA LEU A 411 -0.95 -35.91 -5.81
C LEU A 411 -0.91 -34.69 -4.90
N ARG A 412 -1.88 -34.60 -3.99
CA ARG A 412 -2.04 -33.50 -3.03
C ARG A 412 -2.09 -34.09 -1.64
N SER A 413 -1.25 -33.61 -0.73
CA SER A 413 -1.17 -34.08 0.65
C SER A 413 -1.26 -32.91 1.61
N GLY A 414 -1.98 -33.10 2.72
CA GLY A 414 -2.17 -32.06 3.74
C GLY A 414 -3.21 -31.00 3.36
N ARG A 415 -3.22 -29.90 4.12
CA ARG A 415 -4.13 -28.76 3.91
C ARG A 415 -3.49 -27.71 3.03
N ILE A 416 -4.14 -27.36 1.92
CA ILE A 416 -3.65 -26.34 0.99
C ILE A 416 -4.42 -25.03 1.22
N GLY A 417 -3.69 -23.95 1.49
CA GLY A 417 -4.23 -22.59 1.50
C GLY A 417 -3.94 -21.92 0.17
N HIS A 418 -4.95 -21.33 -0.47
CA HIS A 418 -4.79 -20.66 -1.77
C HIS A 418 -5.34 -19.24 -1.73
N LEU A 419 -4.49 -18.28 -2.09
CA LEU A 419 -4.83 -16.87 -2.28
C LEU A 419 -4.81 -16.58 -3.78
N ARG A 420 -5.97 -16.32 -4.38
CA ARG A 420 -6.16 -16.24 -5.85
C ARG A 420 -5.84 -14.86 -6.39
N GLN A 421 -5.45 -14.70 -7.66
CA GLN A 421 -5.21 -13.36 -8.21
C GLN A 421 -6.49 -12.50 -8.30
N GLU A 422 -7.62 -13.10 -8.64
CA GLU A 422 -8.92 -12.44 -8.72
C GLU A 422 -9.91 -13.09 -7.74
N ASP A 423 -10.70 -12.26 -7.05
CA ASP A 423 -11.76 -12.71 -6.15
C ASP A 423 -12.68 -13.68 -6.91
N GLY A 424 -12.92 -14.86 -6.34
CA GLY A 424 -13.95 -15.77 -6.87
C GLY A 424 -15.33 -15.10 -6.87
N ALA A 425 -16.29 -15.71 -7.57
CA ALA A 425 -17.68 -15.23 -7.58
C ALA A 425 -18.18 -14.98 -6.14
N VAL A 426 -18.48 -13.71 -5.84
CA VAL A 426 -18.96 -13.29 -4.53
C VAL A 426 -20.38 -13.84 -4.35
N VAL A 427 -20.62 -14.53 -3.24
CA VAL A 427 -21.97 -14.97 -2.88
C VAL A 427 -22.76 -13.75 -2.41
N PRO A 428 -23.84 -13.34 -3.11
CA PRO A 428 -24.58 -12.12 -2.77
C PRO A 428 -25.13 -12.16 -1.34
N GLY A 429 -25.09 -11.02 -0.65
CA GLY A 429 -25.61 -10.88 0.71
C GLY A 429 -24.77 -11.53 1.81
N ARG A 430 -23.67 -12.21 1.47
CA ARG A 430 -22.73 -12.75 2.45
C ARG A 430 -21.89 -11.62 3.04
N THR A 431 -21.82 -11.54 4.37
CA THR A 431 -21.01 -10.51 5.04
C THR A 431 -19.53 -10.89 5.13
N ALA A 432 -18.67 -9.91 5.39
CA ALA A 432 -17.25 -10.14 5.62
C ALA A 432 -16.97 -11.16 6.75
N LEU A 433 -17.70 -11.07 7.87
CA LEU A 433 -17.59 -12.01 8.98
C LEU A 433 -18.01 -13.43 8.59
N GLN A 434 -19.10 -13.57 7.83
CA GLN A 434 -19.56 -14.87 7.32
C GLN A 434 -18.59 -15.46 6.30
N ALA A 435 -17.90 -14.63 5.53
CA ALA A 435 -16.86 -15.04 4.61
C ALA A 435 -15.61 -15.51 5.35
N TYR A 436 -15.20 -14.80 6.41
CA TYR A 436 -14.11 -15.20 7.29
C TYR A 436 -14.39 -16.52 8.02
N ALA A 437 -15.62 -16.70 8.52
CA ALA A 437 -16.06 -17.92 9.19
C ALA A 437 -16.32 -19.11 8.24
N ALA A 438 -16.21 -18.91 6.92
CA ALA A 438 -16.53 -19.92 5.91
C ALA A 438 -15.74 -21.22 6.11
N GLY A 439 -16.44 -22.34 6.29
CA GLY A 439 -15.83 -23.67 6.45
C GLY A 439 -15.28 -23.96 7.84
N ARG A 440 -15.51 -23.07 8.82
CA ARG A 440 -15.11 -23.25 10.22
C ARG A 440 -16.30 -23.74 11.07
N PRO A 441 -16.07 -24.50 12.16
CA PRO A 441 -17.15 -25.03 12.99
C PRO A 441 -17.85 -23.92 13.82
N GLY A 442 -19.16 -23.97 13.99
CA GLY A 442 -19.89 -23.02 14.84
C GLY A 442 -20.32 -21.72 14.12
N PRO A 443 -21.00 -20.81 14.84
CA PRO A 443 -21.59 -19.60 14.25
C PRO A 443 -20.54 -18.54 13.91
N ALA A 444 -20.82 -17.73 12.89
CA ALA A 444 -19.90 -16.70 12.41
C ALA A 444 -19.59 -15.64 13.49
N GLU A 445 -20.57 -15.34 14.34
CA GLU A 445 -20.48 -14.38 15.45
C GLU A 445 -19.38 -14.75 16.46
N GLY A 446 -19.11 -16.05 16.64
CA GLY A 446 -18.05 -16.53 17.52
C GLY A 446 -16.63 -16.13 17.06
N TYR A 447 -16.48 -15.73 15.79
CA TYR A 447 -15.20 -15.37 15.19
C TYR A 447 -14.95 -13.86 15.09
N ARG A 448 -15.89 -13.04 15.59
CA ARG A 448 -15.80 -11.57 15.47
C ARG A 448 -14.59 -10.98 16.18
N ASP A 449 -14.36 -11.38 17.42
CA ASP A 449 -13.24 -10.87 18.21
C ASP A 449 -11.89 -11.32 17.62
N GLU A 450 -11.85 -12.53 17.07
CA GLU A 450 -10.68 -13.04 16.35
C GLU A 450 -10.37 -12.20 15.11
N LEU A 451 -11.36 -11.95 14.25
CA LEU A 451 -11.20 -11.11 13.06
C LEU A 451 -10.80 -9.68 13.43
N ALA A 452 -11.42 -9.10 14.46
CA ALA A 452 -11.08 -7.77 14.95
C ALA A 452 -9.64 -7.69 15.48
N SER A 453 -9.16 -8.76 16.14
CA SER A 453 -7.81 -8.82 16.69
C SER A 453 -6.71 -8.77 15.62
N LEU A 454 -7.00 -9.18 14.38
CA LEU A 454 -6.06 -9.10 13.26
C LEU A 454 -5.82 -7.65 12.80
N GLY A 455 -6.68 -6.70 13.16
CA GLY A 455 -6.58 -5.30 12.74
C GLY A 455 -6.76 -5.06 11.23
N LEU A 456 -7.22 -6.07 10.48
CA LEU A 456 -7.46 -5.99 9.04
C LEU A 456 -8.80 -5.32 8.69
N PHE A 457 -9.72 -5.27 9.65
CA PHE A 457 -11.06 -4.72 9.51
C PHE A 457 -11.45 -3.91 10.73
N ARG A 458 -12.22 -2.85 10.50
CA ARG A 458 -12.95 -2.19 11.58
C ARG A 458 -14.16 -3.06 11.96
N PRO A 459 -14.62 -2.99 13.23
CA PRO A 459 -15.79 -3.74 13.67
C PRO A 459 -17.02 -3.53 12.78
N ARG A 460 -17.23 -2.30 12.28
CA ARG A 460 -18.36 -1.96 11.38
C ARG A 460 -18.25 -2.58 9.99
N GLU A 461 -17.03 -2.83 9.50
CA GLU A 461 -16.81 -3.44 8.18
C GLU A 461 -17.11 -4.93 8.18
N SER A 462 -16.99 -5.59 9.34
CA SER A 462 -17.21 -7.04 9.46
C SER A 462 -18.65 -7.46 9.11
N ASP A 463 -19.62 -6.55 9.24
CA ASP A 463 -21.02 -6.78 8.92
C ASP A 463 -21.43 -6.33 7.51
N GLN A 464 -20.51 -5.75 6.75
CA GLN A 464 -20.81 -5.29 5.39
C GLN A 464 -20.91 -6.47 4.41
N PRO A 465 -21.84 -6.43 3.44
CA PRO A 465 -21.90 -7.39 2.35
C PRO A 465 -20.62 -7.36 1.51
N LEU A 466 -20.12 -8.53 1.11
CA LEU A 466 -18.90 -8.66 0.31
C LEU A 466 -18.99 -7.86 -1.02
N GLU A 467 -20.16 -7.76 -1.64
CA GLU A 467 -20.35 -6.98 -2.88
C GLU A 467 -20.13 -5.47 -2.70
N SER A 468 -20.28 -4.96 -1.48
CA SER A 468 -20.08 -3.54 -1.16
C SER A 468 -18.63 -3.20 -0.82
N LEU A 469 -17.80 -4.20 -0.56
CA LEU A 469 -16.41 -4.03 -0.20
C LEU A 469 -15.55 -3.72 -1.43
N SER A 470 -14.55 -2.87 -1.23
CA SER A 470 -13.51 -2.67 -2.23
C SER A 470 -12.71 -3.96 -2.45
N VAL A 471 -12.06 -4.07 -3.62
CA VAL A 471 -11.18 -5.22 -3.94
C VAL A 471 -10.11 -5.41 -2.85
N GLY A 472 -9.52 -4.33 -2.34
CA GLY A 472 -8.54 -4.40 -1.25
C GLY A 472 -9.14 -4.90 0.06
N GLN A 473 -10.36 -4.49 0.41
CA GLN A 473 -11.07 -5.02 1.59
C GLN A 473 -11.37 -6.52 1.42
N ARG A 474 -11.82 -6.98 0.26
CA ARG A 474 -12.05 -8.42 0.00
C ARG A 474 -10.75 -9.21 0.09
N ARG A 475 -9.66 -8.67 -0.46
CA ARG A 475 -8.31 -9.24 -0.35
C ARG A 475 -7.87 -9.42 1.10
N ARG A 476 -8.15 -8.44 1.97
CA ARG A 476 -7.88 -8.55 3.41
C ARG A 476 -8.65 -9.70 4.06
N ILE A 477 -9.85 -10.06 3.58
CA ILE A 477 -10.64 -11.19 4.11
C ILE A 477 -9.97 -12.50 3.73
N GLU A 478 -9.57 -12.64 2.46
CA GLU A 478 -8.86 -13.85 2.02
C GLU A 478 -7.56 -14.04 2.79
N LEU A 479 -6.81 -12.96 3.00
CA LEU A 479 -5.62 -12.97 3.83
C LEU A 479 -5.92 -13.35 5.28
N ALA A 480 -6.98 -12.79 5.87
CA ALA A 480 -7.42 -13.16 7.21
C ALA A 480 -7.72 -14.66 7.31
N ARG A 481 -8.41 -15.24 6.32
CA ARG A 481 -8.72 -16.68 6.29
C ARG A 481 -7.46 -17.55 6.27
N LEU A 482 -6.40 -17.12 5.58
CA LEU A 482 -5.13 -17.85 5.59
C LEU A 482 -4.47 -17.88 6.97
N THR A 483 -4.66 -16.85 7.80
CA THR A 483 -4.06 -16.79 9.15
C THR A 483 -4.71 -17.72 10.17
N CYS A 484 -5.96 -18.13 9.95
CA CYS A 484 -6.74 -18.90 10.93
C CYS A 484 -6.59 -20.42 10.79
N GLY A 485 -6.09 -20.85 9.63
CA GLY A 485 -5.93 -22.26 9.31
C GLY A 485 -4.50 -22.73 9.51
N VAL A 486 -4.37 -24.04 9.70
CA VAL A 486 -3.09 -24.72 9.53
C VAL A 486 -3.03 -25.19 8.07
N HIS A 487 -2.07 -24.68 7.33
CA HIS A 487 -1.85 -24.95 5.92
C HIS A 487 -0.45 -25.54 5.76
N ASP A 488 -0.38 -26.72 5.15
CA ASP A 488 0.85 -27.46 4.87
C ASP A 488 1.53 -26.98 3.59
N LEU A 489 0.72 -26.42 2.68
CA LEU A 489 1.14 -25.74 1.46
C LEU A 489 0.34 -24.43 1.30
N LEU A 490 1.05 -23.32 1.13
CA LEU A 490 0.47 -22.04 0.73
C LEU A 490 0.75 -21.77 -0.75
N LEU A 491 -0.31 -21.48 -1.49
CA LEU A 491 -0.29 -21.04 -2.88
C LEU A 491 -0.72 -19.58 -2.92
N LEU A 492 0.18 -18.68 -3.28
CA LEU A 492 -0.08 -17.25 -3.26
C LEU A 492 0.04 -16.67 -4.66
N ASP A 493 -1.07 -16.23 -5.25
CA ASP A 493 -1.11 -15.64 -6.57
C ASP A 493 -1.29 -14.11 -6.47
N GLU A 494 -0.23 -13.37 -6.80
CA GLU A 494 -0.10 -11.93 -6.63
C GLU A 494 -0.56 -11.43 -5.24
N PRO A 495 0.06 -11.93 -4.15
CA PRO A 495 -0.40 -11.67 -2.78
C PRO A 495 -0.38 -10.19 -2.39
N THR A 496 0.49 -9.39 -3.00
CA THR A 496 0.69 -7.97 -2.67
C THR A 496 -0.30 -7.04 -3.37
N ASN A 497 -0.98 -7.51 -4.42
CA ASN A 497 -1.93 -6.69 -5.16
C ASN A 497 -3.09 -6.22 -4.27
N HIS A 498 -3.47 -4.96 -4.46
CA HIS A 498 -4.55 -4.29 -3.73
C HIS A 498 -4.36 -4.19 -2.20
N LEU A 499 -3.15 -4.46 -1.70
CA LEU A 499 -2.80 -4.25 -0.30
C LEU A 499 -2.05 -2.93 -0.10
N SER A 500 -2.19 -2.32 1.08
CA SER A 500 -1.33 -1.20 1.45
C SER A 500 0.12 -1.67 1.55
N PRO A 501 1.10 -0.81 1.24
CA PRO A 501 2.51 -1.15 1.42
C PRO A 501 2.80 -1.62 2.85
N GLY A 502 2.06 -1.10 3.84
CA GLY A 502 2.23 -1.51 5.22
C GLY A 502 1.80 -2.93 5.52
N LEU A 503 0.65 -3.35 4.98
CA LEU A 503 0.16 -4.71 5.12
C LEU A 503 1.02 -5.70 4.31
N VAL A 504 1.59 -5.28 3.19
CA VAL A 504 2.57 -6.08 2.43
C VAL A 504 3.80 -6.41 3.28
N GLU A 505 4.36 -5.45 4.02
CA GLU A 505 5.48 -5.72 4.94
C GLU A 505 5.10 -6.75 6.02
N GLU A 506 3.89 -6.66 6.59
CA GLU A 506 3.41 -7.63 7.60
C GLU A 506 3.22 -9.03 7.01
N LEU A 507 2.74 -9.11 5.76
CA LEU A 507 2.62 -10.36 5.03
C LEU A 507 4.00 -10.98 4.76
N GLU A 508 4.98 -10.20 4.31
CA GLU A 508 6.35 -10.68 4.11
C GLU A 508 6.98 -11.20 5.41
N GLU A 509 6.77 -10.51 6.53
CA GLU A 509 7.24 -10.94 7.85
C GLU A 509 6.59 -12.28 8.25
N ALA A 510 5.28 -12.44 8.00
CA ALA A 510 4.55 -13.68 8.26
C ALA A 510 5.05 -14.84 7.39
N LEU A 511 5.25 -14.61 6.09
CA LEU A 511 5.76 -15.62 5.15
C LEU A 511 7.23 -15.98 5.40
N THR A 512 8.02 -15.06 5.96
CA THR A 512 9.40 -15.35 6.35
C THR A 512 9.45 -16.35 7.51
N ARG A 513 8.49 -16.28 8.44
CA ARG A 513 8.38 -17.18 9.61
C ARG A 513 7.62 -18.47 9.33
N TYR A 514 6.93 -18.56 8.20
CA TYR A 514 6.15 -19.73 7.83
C TYR A 514 7.06 -20.91 7.49
N THR A 515 6.78 -22.07 8.10
CA THR A 515 7.62 -23.28 8.01
C THR A 515 7.09 -24.33 7.03
N GLY A 516 5.86 -24.18 6.54
CA GLY A 516 5.29 -25.09 5.54
C GLY A 516 5.80 -24.81 4.13
N ALA A 517 5.33 -25.57 3.15
CA ALA A 517 5.70 -25.36 1.77
C ALA A 517 5.01 -24.09 1.21
N LEU A 518 5.73 -23.32 0.42
CA LEU A 518 5.25 -22.05 -0.14
C LEU A 518 5.49 -22.01 -1.64
N VAL A 519 4.44 -21.82 -2.43
CA VAL A 519 4.54 -21.46 -3.84
C VAL A 519 3.94 -20.08 -4.02
N ILE A 520 4.75 -19.13 -4.48
CA ILE A 520 4.33 -17.74 -4.66
C ILE A 520 4.53 -17.31 -6.11
N VAL A 521 3.50 -16.72 -6.69
CA VAL A 521 3.54 -15.97 -7.95
C VAL A 521 3.45 -14.50 -7.58
N THR A 522 4.44 -13.71 -7.98
CA THR A 522 4.40 -12.26 -7.73
C THR A 522 5.16 -11.46 -8.78
N HIS A 523 4.63 -10.29 -9.10
CA HIS A 523 5.31 -9.24 -9.84
C HIS A 523 6.00 -8.20 -8.93
N ASP A 524 5.82 -8.27 -7.59
CA ASP A 524 6.47 -7.36 -6.65
C ASP A 524 7.99 -7.52 -6.69
N ARG A 525 8.68 -6.45 -7.13
CA ARG A 525 10.13 -6.45 -7.32
C ARG A 525 10.90 -6.60 -6.00
N THR A 526 10.37 -6.07 -4.91
CA THR A 526 10.98 -6.18 -3.58
C THR A 526 10.89 -7.61 -3.07
N LEU A 527 9.72 -8.23 -3.20
CA LEU A 527 9.50 -9.63 -2.80
C LEU A 527 10.36 -10.56 -3.65
N ARG A 528 10.36 -10.42 -4.98
CA ARG A 528 11.21 -11.19 -5.90
C ARG A 528 12.70 -11.09 -5.58
N ALA A 529 13.17 -9.90 -5.23
CA ALA A 529 14.58 -9.66 -4.89
C ALA A 529 14.97 -10.28 -3.55
N ARG A 530 14.08 -10.22 -2.55
CA ARG A 530 14.32 -10.78 -1.21
C ARG A 530 14.01 -12.27 -1.09
N PHE A 531 13.35 -12.86 -2.10
CA PHE A 531 12.96 -14.26 -2.07
C PHE A 531 14.16 -15.21 -2.06
N SER A 532 14.21 -16.06 -1.05
CA SER A 532 15.17 -17.16 -0.91
C SER A 532 14.47 -18.50 -1.12
N GLY A 533 14.99 -19.31 -2.06
CA GLY A 533 14.46 -20.62 -2.42
C GLY A 533 14.47 -20.82 -3.93
N ARG A 534 13.85 -21.93 -4.37
CA ARG A 534 13.77 -22.34 -5.77
C ARG A 534 12.98 -21.34 -6.60
N ARG A 535 13.43 -21.09 -7.83
CA ARG A 535 12.86 -20.16 -8.79
C ARG A 535 12.46 -20.91 -10.05
N LEU A 536 11.19 -20.82 -10.41
CA LEU A 536 10.62 -21.34 -11.64
C LEU A 536 10.30 -20.17 -12.58
N GLU A 537 10.73 -20.28 -13.83
CA GLU A 537 10.28 -19.39 -14.90
C GLU A 537 9.31 -20.17 -15.78
N MET A 538 8.15 -19.58 -16.04
CA MET A 538 7.12 -20.12 -16.92
C MET A 538 6.95 -19.26 -18.16
N ARG A 539 6.80 -19.90 -19.33
CA ARG A 539 6.41 -19.26 -20.59
C ARG A 539 5.48 -20.19 -21.36
N GLU A 540 4.41 -19.65 -21.93
CA GLU A 540 3.46 -20.39 -22.76
C GLU A 540 2.96 -21.70 -22.12
N GLY A 541 2.70 -21.68 -20.80
CA GLY A 541 2.20 -22.83 -20.05
C GLY A 541 3.28 -23.87 -19.67
N ARG A 542 4.55 -23.64 -19.98
CA ARG A 542 5.67 -24.55 -19.70
C ARG A 542 6.66 -23.95 -18.72
N ILE A 543 7.29 -24.81 -17.92
CA ILE A 543 8.43 -24.43 -17.07
C ILE A 543 9.67 -24.39 -17.98
N THR A 544 10.25 -23.20 -18.16
CA THR A 544 11.42 -22.98 -19.03
C THR A 544 12.74 -22.93 -18.28
N SER A 545 12.69 -22.57 -16.99
CA SER A 545 13.86 -22.53 -16.11
C SER A 545 13.45 -22.97 -14.71
N ASP A 546 14.36 -23.68 -14.04
CA ASP A 546 14.17 -24.19 -12.70
C ASP A 546 15.53 -24.14 -11.98
N THR A 547 15.68 -23.18 -11.06
CA THR A 547 16.93 -22.91 -10.36
C THR A 547 16.68 -23.01 -8.85
N ALA A 548 17.39 -23.89 -8.16
CA ALA A 548 17.25 -24.08 -6.71
C ALA A 548 17.91 -22.94 -5.91
#